data_AF-A0A510TDF9-F1
#
_entry.id   AF-A0A510TDF9-F1
#
_cell.length_a   1.000
_cell.length_b   1.000
_cell.length_c   1.000
_cell.angle_alpha   90.00
_cell.angle_beta   90.00
_cell.angle_gamma   90.00
#
_symmetry.space_group_name_H-M   'P 1'
#
loop_
_entity.id
_entity.type
_entity.pdbx_description
1 polymer ?
#
loop_
_entity_poly.entity_id
_entity_poly.type
_entity_poly.pdbx_seq_one_letter_code
_entity_poly.pdbx_strand_id
1 'polypeptide(L)'
;MVVAAPDTPPEATALELLTTQPHVVVDTDRRVFPYSVLEDNGIPYRVGRLSSDFLLVPYLVASAGGVALLRHRVATAMRALADLRIEEFPFPLPALGIDMVWNPRLTDQYFVEWLRALLFDVATSL
;
A
#
# COMPACT_ATOMS: atom_id res chain seq x y z
N MET A 1 5.53 1.25 -2.52
CA MET A 1 5.57 2.36 -3.50
C MET A 1 5.14 3.63 -2.80
N VAL A 2 5.75 4.74 -3.16
CA VAL A 2 5.22 6.08 -2.87
C VAL A 2 4.28 6.44 -3.99
N VAL A 3 3.05 6.80 -3.65
CA VAL A 3 2.06 7.29 -4.61
C VAL A 3 1.83 8.76 -4.32
N ALA A 4 1.92 9.59 -5.34
CA ALA A 4 1.88 11.04 -5.24
C ALA A 4 0.85 11.62 -6.21
N ALA A 5 0.30 12.78 -5.82
CA ALA A 5 -0.59 13.55 -6.67
C ALA A 5 0.14 14.00 -7.96
N PRO A 6 -0.59 14.14 -9.08
CA PRO A 6 0.02 14.46 -10.39
C PRO A 6 0.60 15.87 -10.46
N ASP A 7 0.17 16.78 -9.58
CA ASP A 7 0.64 18.16 -9.47
C ASP A 7 1.87 18.33 -8.57
N THR A 8 2.41 17.23 -8.01
CA THR A 8 3.67 17.27 -7.25
C THR A 8 4.86 17.64 -8.16
N PRO A 9 5.93 18.29 -7.64
CA PRO A 9 7.05 18.72 -8.47
C PRO A 9 7.67 17.54 -9.23
N PRO A 10 7.77 17.59 -10.57
CA PRO A 10 8.10 16.42 -11.39
C PRO A 10 9.53 15.90 -11.11
N GLU A 11 10.44 16.78 -10.72
CA GLU A 11 11.81 16.45 -10.33
C GLU A 11 11.97 15.91 -8.91
N ALA A 12 10.93 15.99 -8.06
CA ALA A 12 11.03 15.54 -6.67
C ALA A 12 11.27 14.04 -6.58
N THR A 13 12.27 13.63 -5.82
CA THR A 13 12.56 12.24 -5.49
C THR A 13 11.50 11.66 -4.54
N ALA A 14 11.45 10.32 -4.43
CA ALA A 14 10.58 9.65 -3.47
C ALA A 14 10.77 10.16 -2.03
N LEU A 15 12.02 10.42 -1.62
CA LEU A 15 12.33 10.91 -0.28
C LEU A 15 11.86 12.36 -0.08
N GLU A 16 12.03 13.23 -1.08
CA GLU A 16 11.52 14.60 -1.03
C GLU A 16 10.00 14.62 -0.97
N LEU A 17 9.33 13.77 -1.76
CA LEU A 17 7.87 13.62 -1.72
C LEU A 17 7.41 13.21 -0.31
N LEU A 18 8.03 12.22 0.32
CA LEU A 18 7.68 11.75 1.66
C LEU A 18 7.95 12.78 2.77
N THR A 19 8.94 13.65 2.61
CA THR A 19 9.31 14.62 3.66
C THR A 19 8.58 15.96 3.51
N THR A 20 8.17 16.32 2.29
CA THR A 20 7.59 17.64 2.00
C THR A 20 6.07 17.61 1.84
N GLN A 21 5.49 16.51 1.36
CA GLN A 21 4.07 16.42 1.08
C GLN A 21 3.26 15.90 2.28
N PRO A 22 2.01 16.36 2.47
CA PRO A 22 1.12 15.76 3.45
C PRO A 22 0.77 14.31 3.07
N HIS A 23 0.78 13.41 4.05
CA HIS A 23 0.38 12.03 3.85
C HIS A 23 -1.13 11.87 3.98
N VAL A 24 -1.71 11.11 3.05
CA VAL A 24 -3.04 10.51 3.18
C VAL A 24 -2.86 9.08 3.71
N VAL A 25 -3.38 8.81 4.89
CA VAL A 25 -3.16 7.55 5.62
C VAL A 25 -4.49 6.88 5.91
N VAL A 26 -4.53 5.55 5.87
CA VAL A 26 -5.70 4.82 6.35
C VAL A 26 -5.76 4.88 7.88
N ASP A 27 -6.94 5.17 8.42
CA ASP A 27 -7.19 5.19 9.86
C ASP A 27 -7.36 3.75 10.35
N THR A 28 -6.37 3.26 11.09
CA THR A 28 -6.32 1.89 11.58
C THR A 28 -5.48 1.83 12.85
N ASP A 29 -5.80 0.90 13.75
CA ASP A 29 -5.12 0.72 15.03
C ASP A 29 -3.60 0.51 14.90
N ARG A 30 -3.13 0.00 13.75
CA ARG A 30 -1.71 -0.21 13.47
C ARG A 30 -1.32 0.45 12.15
N ARG A 31 -0.39 1.41 12.20
CA ARG A 31 0.22 2.00 11.00
C ARG A 31 0.75 0.91 10.07
N VAL A 32 0.59 1.13 8.77
CA VAL A 32 1.15 0.22 7.78
C VAL A 32 2.68 0.20 7.88
N PHE A 33 3.27 -0.99 7.75
CA PHE A 33 4.69 -1.27 7.98
C PHE A 33 5.68 -0.25 7.36
N PRO A 34 5.48 0.29 6.14
CA PRO A 34 6.40 1.29 5.59
C PRO A 34 6.62 2.54 6.46
N TYR A 35 5.65 2.93 7.30
CA TYR A 35 5.85 4.06 8.22
C TYR A 35 6.81 3.75 9.36
N SER A 36 6.85 2.52 9.88
CA SER A 36 7.85 2.16 10.88
C SER A 36 9.26 2.22 10.29
N VAL A 37 9.42 1.85 9.00
CA VAL A 37 10.71 1.99 8.31
C VAL A 37 11.14 3.45 8.19
N LEU A 38 10.22 4.38 7.94
CA LEU A 38 10.53 5.81 7.96
C LEU A 38 10.97 6.27 9.35
N GLU A 39 10.26 5.82 10.39
CA GLU A 39 10.58 6.14 11.79
C GLU A 39 11.96 5.60 12.20
N ASP A 40 12.25 4.33 11.85
CA ASP A 40 13.54 3.68 12.13
C ASP A 40 14.71 4.36 11.42
N ASN A 41 14.48 4.96 10.24
CA ASN A 41 15.47 5.74 9.49
C ASN A 41 15.48 7.23 9.87
N GLY A 42 14.69 7.65 10.87
CA GLY A 42 14.62 9.05 11.30
C GLY A 42 14.06 10.01 10.25
N ILE A 43 13.26 9.50 9.30
CA ILE A 43 12.66 10.31 8.23
C ILE A 43 11.40 11.00 8.75
N PRO A 44 11.37 12.33 8.83
CA PRO A 44 10.18 13.05 9.26
C PRO A 44 9.11 13.00 8.18
N TYR A 45 7.86 12.91 8.60
CA TYR A 45 6.70 13.01 7.72
C TYR A 45 5.53 13.66 8.44
N ARG A 46 4.58 14.20 7.68
CA ARG A 46 3.38 14.85 8.22
C ARG A 46 2.12 14.16 7.71
N VAL A 47 1.32 13.62 8.61
CA VAL A 47 -0.03 13.14 8.27
C VAL A 47 -0.94 14.36 8.06
N GLY A 48 -1.49 14.49 6.85
CA GLY A 48 -2.41 15.58 6.50
C GLY A 48 -3.88 15.15 6.50
N ARG A 49 -4.16 13.88 6.16
CA ARG A 49 -5.51 13.34 6.11
C ARG A 49 -5.54 11.88 6.52
N LEU A 50 -6.59 11.52 7.27
CA LEU A 50 -6.94 10.14 7.58
C LEU A 50 -8.14 9.71 6.72
N SER A 51 -8.13 8.47 6.26
CA SER A 51 -9.18 7.84 5.46
C SER A 51 -9.64 6.56 6.14
N SER A 52 -10.94 6.35 6.32
CA SER A 52 -11.46 5.09 6.87
C SER A 52 -11.37 3.91 5.88
N ASP A 53 -11.08 4.18 4.61
CA ASP A 53 -11.00 3.18 3.55
C ASP A 53 -9.64 3.27 2.84
N PHE A 54 -8.99 2.12 2.70
CA PHE A 54 -7.69 1.97 2.06
C PHE A 54 -7.71 2.22 0.55
N LEU A 55 -8.78 1.81 -0.15
CA LEU A 55 -8.92 2.02 -1.60
C LEU A 55 -9.34 3.45 -1.93
N LEU A 56 -9.90 4.18 -0.98
CA LEU A 56 -10.18 5.61 -1.15
C LEU A 56 -8.91 6.47 -1.07
N VAL A 57 -7.84 6.01 -0.41
CA VAL A 57 -6.57 6.74 -0.28
C VAL A 57 -5.99 7.18 -1.63
N PRO A 58 -5.77 6.28 -2.62
CA PRO A 58 -5.23 6.70 -3.92
C PRO A 58 -6.13 7.72 -4.65
N TYR A 59 -7.45 7.61 -4.53
CA TYR A 59 -8.36 8.62 -5.09
C TYR A 59 -8.21 9.98 -4.40
N LEU A 60 -8.06 10.00 -3.07
CA LEU A 60 -7.84 11.24 -2.32
C LEU A 60 -6.49 11.88 -2.65
N VAL A 61 -5.44 11.09 -2.87
CA VAL A 61 -4.14 11.58 -3.33
C VAL A 61 -4.29 12.24 -4.70
N ALA A 62 -4.93 11.58 -5.66
CA ALA A 62 -5.12 12.12 -7.02
C ALA A 62 -5.99 13.39 -7.05
N SER A 63 -7.05 13.45 -6.23
CA SER A 63 -8.04 14.53 -6.28
C SER A 63 -7.79 15.69 -5.32
N ALA A 64 -7.06 15.46 -4.22
CA ALA A 64 -6.88 16.43 -3.15
C ALA A 64 -5.41 16.67 -2.76
N GLY A 65 -4.46 16.08 -3.49
CA GLY A 65 -3.04 16.29 -3.30
C GLY A 65 -2.39 15.40 -2.24
N GLY A 66 -1.07 15.50 -2.14
CA GLY A 66 -0.25 14.82 -1.14
C GLY A 66 0.33 13.49 -1.61
N VAL A 67 0.67 12.63 -0.65
CA VAL A 67 1.33 11.34 -0.88
C VAL A 67 0.72 10.23 -0.04
N ALA A 68 0.88 8.98 -0.47
CA ALA A 68 0.53 7.79 0.29
C ALA A 68 1.52 6.66 0.07
N LEU A 69 1.62 5.75 1.04
CA LEU A 69 2.41 4.52 0.93
C LEU A 69 1.48 3.35 0.61
N LEU A 70 1.61 2.81 -0.60
CA LEU A 70 0.77 1.72 -1.10
C LEU A 70 1.61 0.52 -1.55
N ARG A 71 1.00 -0.67 -1.49
CA ARG A 71 1.57 -1.89 -2.10
C ARG A 71 1.62 -1.72 -3.61
N HIS A 72 2.64 -2.29 -4.25
CA HIS A 72 2.83 -2.18 -5.70
C HIS A 72 1.59 -2.58 -6.49
N ARG A 73 1.00 -3.76 -6.21
CA ARG A 73 -0.21 -4.23 -6.93
C ARG A 73 -1.39 -3.25 -6.83
N VAL A 74 -1.59 -2.64 -5.66
CA VAL A 74 -2.66 -1.65 -5.47
C VAL A 74 -2.33 -0.36 -6.22
N ALA A 75 -1.12 0.15 -6.08
CA ALA A 75 -0.68 1.36 -6.77
C ALA A 75 -0.82 1.20 -8.30
N THR A 76 -0.38 0.07 -8.86
CA THR A 76 -0.49 -0.25 -10.28
C THR A 76 -1.94 -0.37 -10.73
N ALA A 77 -2.80 -1.09 -9.99
CA ALA A 77 -4.22 -1.21 -10.31
C ALA A 77 -4.94 0.15 -10.28
N MET A 78 -4.55 1.04 -9.36
CA MET A 78 -5.18 2.35 -9.20
C MET A 78 -4.79 3.35 -10.30
N ARG A 79 -3.65 3.19 -11.00
CA ARG A 79 -3.33 4.03 -12.17
C ARG A 79 -4.38 3.96 -13.26
N ALA A 80 -5.13 2.86 -13.35
CA ALA A 80 -6.22 2.73 -14.33
C ALA A 80 -7.46 3.56 -13.96
N LEU A 81 -7.57 4.01 -12.70
CA LEU A 81 -8.75 4.67 -12.15
C LEU A 81 -8.50 6.11 -11.72
N ALA A 82 -7.23 6.48 -11.45
CA ALA A 82 -6.85 7.81 -11.00
C ALA A 82 -5.47 8.18 -11.54
N ASP A 83 -5.28 9.46 -11.87
CA ASP A 83 -3.99 9.97 -12.31
C ASP A 83 -3.04 10.08 -11.12
N LEU A 84 -2.01 9.23 -11.12
CA LEU A 84 -1.12 9.02 -9.99
C LEU A 84 0.32 8.88 -10.47
N ARG A 85 1.20 9.64 -9.83
CA ARG A 85 2.64 9.43 -9.91
C ARG A 85 3.05 8.32 -8.94
N ILE A 86 3.84 7.37 -9.41
CA ILE A 86 4.31 6.25 -8.60
C ILE A 86 5.83 6.26 -8.58
N GLU A 87 6.39 6.33 -7.38
CA GLU A 87 7.83 6.22 -7.13
C GLU A 87 8.14 4.97 -6.30
N GLU A 88 9.34 4.45 -6.49
CA GLU A 88 9.85 3.38 -5.64
C GLU A 88 10.02 3.90 -4.19
N PHE A 89 9.78 3.03 -3.21
CA PHE A 89 10.02 3.40 -1.82
C PHE A 89 11.54 3.42 -1.57
N PRO A 90 12.11 4.47 -0.96
CA PRO A 90 13.57 4.67 -0.95
C PRO A 90 14.35 3.73 -0.03
N PHE A 91 13.66 2.86 0.72
CA PHE A 91 14.26 1.90 1.64
C PHE A 91 13.87 0.47 1.26
N PRO A 92 14.72 -0.53 1.55
CA PRO A 92 14.35 -1.92 1.35
C PRO A 92 13.15 -2.27 2.23
N LEU A 93 12.16 -2.94 1.63
CA LEU A 93 11.03 -3.52 2.34
C LEU A 93 11.13 -5.04 2.29
N PRO A 94 10.85 -5.75 3.40
CA PRO A 94 10.71 -7.20 3.35
C PRO A 94 9.57 -7.57 2.41
N ALA A 95 9.74 -8.68 1.70
CA ALA A 95 8.65 -9.25 0.92
C ALA A 95 7.48 -9.57 1.85
N LEU A 96 6.28 -9.14 1.48
CA LEU A 96 5.10 -9.44 2.27
C LEU A 96 4.63 -10.87 1.96
N GLY A 97 4.67 -11.72 2.98
CA GLY A 97 3.97 -13.00 2.98
C GLY A 97 2.45 -12.79 3.12
N ILE A 98 1.68 -13.53 2.34
CA ILE A 98 0.23 -13.67 2.54
C ILE A 98 0.00 -15.11 2.97
N ASP A 99 -0.43 -15.29 4.22
CA ASP A 99 -0.73 -16.60 4.78
C ASP A 99 -2.21 -16.92 4.70
N MET A 100 -2.51 -18.19 4.47
CA MET A 100 -3.87 -18.71 4.52
C MET A 100 -4.12 -19.36 5.87
N VAL A 101 -4.98 -18.75 6.68
CA VAL A 101 -5.33 -19.25 8.02
C VAL A 101 -6.71 -19.91 7.97
N TRP A 102 -6.76 -21.16 8.43
CA TRP A 102 -7.99 -21.96 8.49
C TRP A 102 -8.39 -22.22 9.94
N ASN A 103 -9.69 -22.31 10.21
CA ASN A 103 -10.16 -22.73 11.54
C ASN A 103 -9.75 -24.19 11.78
N PRO A 104 -9.04 -24.52 12.89
CA PRO A 104 -8.62 -25.89 13.19
C PRO A 104 -9.78 -26.89 13.35
N ARG A 105 -11.01 -26.39 13.59
CA ARG A 105 -12.22 -27.21 13.77
C ARG A 105 -12.97 -27.49 12.47
N LEU A 106 -12.49 -26.99 11.34
CA LEU A 106 -13.07 -27.33 10.03
C LEU A 106 -12.91 -28.83 9.78
N THR A 107 -14.04 -29.49 9.52
CA THR A 107 -14.11 -30.95 9.37
C THR A 107 -13.95 -31.38 7.91
N ASP A 108 -14.22 -30.50 6.96
CA ASP A 108 -14.08 -30.78 5.53
C ASP A 108 -12.67 -30.45 5.03
N GLN A 109 -11.77 -31.41 5.23
CA GLN A 109 -10.37 -31.31 4.79
C GLN A 109 -10.25 -31.25 3.26
N TYR A 110 -11.13 -31.95 2.54
CA TYR A 110 -11.11 -32.00 1.08
C TYR A 110 -11.43 -30.63 0.47
N PHE A 111 -12.44 -29.94 1.00
CA PHE A 111 -12.76 -28.57 0.57
C PHE A 111 -11.59 -27.62 0.81
N VAL A 112 -10.96 -27.69 1.99
CA VAL A 112 -9.82 -26.82 2.35
C VAL A 112 -8.63 -27.07 1.42
N GLU A 113 -8.31 -28.32 1.10
CA GLU A 113 -7.22 -28.69 0.19
C GLU A 113 -7.50 -28.20 -1.23
N TRP A 114 -8.70 -28.46 -1.75
CA TRP A 114 -9.11 -28.01 -3.07
C TRP A 114 -9.06 -26.48 -3.19
N LEU A 115 -9.65 -25.76 -2.24
CA LEU A 115 -9.69 -24.30 -2.27
C LEU A 115 -8.27 -23.70 -2.11
N ARG A 116 -7.42 -24.33 -1.31
CA ARG A 116 -6.01 -23.93 -1.18
C ARG A 116 -5.27 -24.08 -2.51
N ALA A 117 -5.40 -25.23 -3.17
CA ALA A 117 -4.78 -25.46 -4.47
C ALA A 117 -5.26 -24.42 -5.50
N LEU A 118 -6.58 -24.18 -5.57
CA LEU A 118 -7.16 -23.19 -6.47
C LEU A 118 -6.60 -21.78 -6.23
N LEU A 119 -6.45 -21.36 -4.97
CA LEU A 119 -5.90 -20.05 -4.64
C LEU A 119 -4.41 -19.92 -5.00
N PHE A 120 -3.62 -20.99 -4.87
CA PHE A 120 -2.22 -21.00 -5.33
C PHE A 120 -2.12 -20.92 -6.86
N ASP A 121 -2.94 -21.68 -7.57
CA ASP A 121 -2.97 -21.65 -9.04
C ASP A 121 -3.29 -20.25 -9.56
N VAL A 122 -4.33 -19.60 -8.99
CA VAL A 122 -4.68 -18.23 -9.36
C VAL A 122 -3.56 -17.24 -9.00
N ALA A 123 -2.97 -17.36 -7.81
CA ALA A 123 -1.93 -16.45 -7.36
C ALA A 123 -0.63 -16.53 -8.19
N THR A 124 -0.30 -17.70 -8.73
CA THR A 124 0.87 -17.90 -9.60
C THR A 124 0.62 -17.52 -11.06
N SER A 125 -0.65 -17.43 -11.48
CA SER A 125 -1.05 -17.05 -12.84
C SER A 125 -1.15 -15.53 -13.10
N LEU A 126 -0.99 -14.70 -12.06
CA LEU A 126 -1.11 -13.23 -12.09
C LEU A 126 0.24 -12.54 -12.07
#